data_AF-A0A963FJM2-F1
#
_entry.id   AF-A0A963FJM2-F1
#
_cell.length_a   1.000
_cell.length_b   1.000
_cell.length_c   1.000
_cell.angle_alpha   90.00
_cell.angle_beta   90.00
_cell.angle_gamma   90.00
#
_symmetry.space_group_name_H-M   'P 1'
#
loop_
_entity.id
_entity.type
_entity.pdbx_description
1 polymer ?
#
loop_
_entity_poly.entity_id
_entity_poly.type
_entity_poly.pdbx_seq_one_letter_code
_entity_poly.pdbx_strand_id
1 'polypeptide(L)'
;MVAAVVLAALVAIGSITPGPVFSASETEIQVYLTIYAGSDLSAQKEATKSLAWMAMTDRRVNDALERLVVQYHRRGHLDKDQGDAFSWFLKGLGYSGDFRYRATLETVAAETGNGEVRTQARLALQLLAAYANWNPIIDDRRHWNDDQSDRINRFANMVASDVWDLKALAGMRIYEDRIRNAWLLDRVNEEIRAHYRNSNSERSFTSAYSWLTRGLAASGNPKYESTIRAIAANSHNERWGSDAKRYLWEFGYDH
;
A
#
# COMPACT_ATOMS: atom_id res chain seq x y z
N MET A 1 -27.16 61.45 -30.34
CA MET A 1 -27.06 60.34 -29.38
C MET A 1 -26.54 59.12 -30.13
N VAL A 2 -25.25 58.81 -30.00
CA VAL A 2 -24.65 57.55 -30.47
C VAL A 2 -23.79 57.04 -29.32
N ALA A 3 -24.17 55.89 -28.77
CA ALA A 3 -23.55 55.27 -27.61
C ALA A 3 -22.26 54.55 -28.01
N ALA A 4 -21.21 54.74 -27.21
CA ALA A 4 -19.94 54.06 -27.33
C ALA A 4 -20.03 52.60 -26.82
N VAL A 5 -19.49 51.67 -27.60
CA VAL A 5 -19.32 50.26 -27.21
C VAL A 5 -17.92 50.11 -26.64
N VAL A 6 -17.83 49.78 -25.35
CA VAL A 6 -16.58 49.39 -24.67
C VAL A 6 -16.50 47.87 -24.68
N LEU A 7 -15.49 47.33 -25.36
CA LEU A 7 -15.17 45.91 -25.43
C LEU A 7 -14.28 45.55 -24.22
N ALA A 8 -14.82 44.82 -23.25
CA ALA A 8 -14.05 44.27 -22.14
C ALA A 8 -13.59 42.85 -22.48
N ALA A 9 -12.28 42.64 -22.58
CA ALA A 9 -11.67 41.33 -22.74
C ALA A 9 -11.61 40.61 -21.38
N LEU A 10 -12.31 39.48 -21.25
CA LEU A 10 -12.23 38.60 -20.09
C LEU A 10 -11.03 37.66 -20.26
N VAL A 11 -10.04 37.76 -19.37
CA VAL A 11 -8.95 36.78 -19.22
C VAL A 11 -9.51 35.58 -18.45
N ALA A 12 -9.64 34.44 -19.13
CA ALA A 12 -9.98 33.18 -18.50
C ALA A 12 -8.77 32.68 -17.69
N ILE A 13 -8.81 32.88 -16.37
CA ILE A 13 -7.92 32.18 -15.44
C ILE A 13 -8.41 30.73 -15.37
N GLY A 14 -7.63 29.81 -15.94
CA GLY A 14 -7.90 28.39 -15.88
C GLY A 14 -7.93 27.92 -14.42
N SER A 15 -9.10 27.58 -13.92
CA SER A 15 -9.27 26.90 -12.64
C SER A 15 -8.58 25.54 -12.73
N ILE A 16 -7.47 25.38 -12.02
CA ILE A 16 -6.95 24.06 -11.68
C ILE A 16 -7.99 23.43 -10.77
N THR A 17 -8.90 22.62 -11.34
CA THR A 17 -9.79 21.81 -10.53
C THR A 17 -8.93 20.79 -9.80
N PRO A 18 -8.84 20.80 -8.46
CA PRO A 18 -8.31 19.63 -7.76
C PRO A 18 -9.17 18.44 -8.19
N GLY A 19 -8.52 17.40 -8.72
CA GLY A 19 -9.20 16.16 -9.05
C GLY A 19 -9.98 15.62 -7.83
N PRO A 20 -11.00 14.79 -8.04
CA PRO A 20 -11.75 14.19 -6.94
C PRO A 20 -10.78 13.53 -5.95
N VAL A 21 -10.81 14.00 -4.70
CA VAL A 21 -10.11 13.36 -3.58
C VAL A 21 -11.00 12.20 -3.16
N PHE A 22 -10.67 10.99 -3.62
CA PHE A 22 -11.36 9.76 -3.26
C PHE A 22 -11.04 9.40 -1.80
N SER A 23 -12.05 9.03 -1.01
CA SER A 23 -11.95 8.84 0.44
C SER A 23 -12.54 7.50 0.89
N ALA A 24 -11.95 6.94 1.94
CA ALA A 24 -12.52 5.84 2.72
C ALA A 24 -13.96 6.18 3.18
N SER A 25 -14.76 5.15 3.46
CA SER A 25 -16.10 5.35 3.99
C SER A 25 -16.05 6.05 5.37
N GLU A 26 -17.11 6.80 5.71
CA GLU A 26 -17.17 7.47 7.01
C GLU A 26 -17.06 6.48 8.18
N THR A 27 -17.62 5.27 8.02
CA THR A 27 -17.49 4.17 8.98
C THR A 27 -16.04 3.73 9.14
N GLU A 28 -15.29 3.54 8.05
CA GLU A 28 -13.86 3.23 8.13
C GLU A 28 -13.11 4.35 8.84
N ILE A 29 -13.34 5.60 8.47
CA ILE A 29 -12.68 6.77 9.09
C ILE A 29 -12.92 6.80 10.60
N GLN A 30 -14.16 6.61 11.04
CA GLN A 30 -14.51 6.62 12.46
C GLN A 30 -13.84 5.48 13.25
N VAL A 31 -13.64 4.31 12.63
CA VAL A 31 -12.88 3.20 13.26
C VAL A 31 -11.47 3.64 13.58
N TYR A 32 -10.74 4.21 12.60
CA TYR A 32 -9.36 4.66 12.83
C TYR A 32 -9.27 5.79 13.84
N LEU A 33 -10.19 6.76 13.80
CA LEU A 33 -10.24 7.84 14.78
C LEU A 33 -10.46 7.31 16.20
N THR A 34 -11.33 6.30 16.35
CA THR A 34 -11.58 5.66 17.64
C THR A 34 -10.33 4.94 18.16
N ILE A 35 -9.64 4.19 17.29
CA ILE A 35 -8.41 3.48 17.65
C ILE A 35 -7.30 4.46 18.07
N TYR A 36 -7.08 5.53 17.30
CA TYR A 36 -6.04 6.52 17.60
C TYR A 36 -6.37 7.40 18.80
N ALA A 37 -7.64 7.54 19.18
CA ALA A 37 -8.04 8.20 20.42
C ALA A 37 -7.86 7.30 21.67
N GLY A 38 -7.81 5.98 21.49
CA GLY A 38 -7.64 5.01 22.57
C GLY A 38 -6.21 4.93 23.12
N SER A 39 -6.00 4.01 24.06
CA SER A 39 -4.69 3.73 24.68
C SER A 39 -4.12 2.35 24.32
N ASP A 40 -4.86 1.54 23.55
CA ASP A 40 -4.40 0.22 23.11
C ASP A 40 -3.33 0.38 22.02
N LEU A 41 -2.07 0.28 22.44
CA LEU A 41 -0.91 0.42 21.57
C LEU A 41 -0.85 -0.64 20.47
N SER A 42 -1.31 -1.86 20.76
CA SER A 42 -1.34 -2.95 19.80
C SER A 42 -2.35 -2.64 18.70
N ALA A 43 -3.56 -2.22 19.09
CA ALA A 43 -4.60 -1.81 18.13
C ALA A 43 -4.15 -0.62 17.27
N GLN A 44 -3.52 0.40 17.87
CA GLN A 44 -2.98 1.55 17.15
C GLN A 44 -1.93 1.14 16.13
N LYS A 45 -0.99 0.26 16.51
CA LYS A 45 0.05 -0.24 15.64
C LYS A 45 -0.53 -1.05 14.48
N GLU A 46 -1.45 -1.98 14.74
CA GLU A 46 -2.07 -2.79 13.67
C GLU A 46 -2.92 -1.93 12.72
N ALA A 47 -3.69 -0.98 13.25
CA ALA A 47 -4.39 0.01 12.44
C ALA A 47 -3.43 0.87 11.63
N THR A 48 -2.26 1.23 12.16
CA THR A 48 -1.30 2.03 11.41
C THR A 48 -0.64 1.23 10.30
N LYS A 49 -0.31 -0.05 10.56
CA LYS A 49 0.15 -0.96 9.51
C LYS A 49 -0.87 -0.91 8.38
N SER A 50 -2.15 -1.12 8.71
CA SER A 50 -3.35 -0.73 7.98
C SER A 50 -3.19 0.03 6.67
N LEU A 51 -2.64 1.23 6.87
CA LEU A 51 -2.66 2.33 5.93
C LEU A 51 -1.86 2.02 4.66
N ALA A 52 -0.88 1.10 4.72
CA ALA A 52 -0.02 0.79 3.58
C ALA A 52 -0.77 0.24 2.34
N TRP A 53 -1.99 -0.28 2.50
CA TRP A 53 -2.78 -0.86 1.39
C TRP A 53 -4.24 -0.40 1.40
N MET A 54 -4.58 0.51 2.32
CA MET A 54 -5.93 1.06 2.43
C MET A 54 -6.10 2.34 1.62
N ALA A 55 -4.99 2.99 1.22
CA ALA A 55 -5.00 4.32 0.60
C ALA A 55 -5.82 5.34 1.41
N MET A 56 -5.65 5.31 2.73
CA MET A 56 -6.35 6.21 3.65
C MET A 56 -5.75 7.62 3.56
N THR A 57 -6.33 8.44 2.70
CA THR A 57 -5.94 9.84 2.47
C THR A 57 -6.77 10.83 3.30
N ASP A 58 -7.78 10.38 4.06
CA ASP A 58 -8.61 11.27 4.87
C ASP A 58 -7.75 11.98 5.93
N ARG A 59 -7.78 13.31 5.85
CA ARG A 59 -7.00 14.20 6.69
C ARG A 59 -7.27 13.99 8.18
N ARG A 60 -8.50 13.69 8.60
CA ARG A 60 -8.84 13.53 10.02
C ARG A 60 -8.08 12.36 10.62
N VAL A 61 -7.97 11.25 9.87
CA VAL A 61 -7.22 10.06 10.29
C VAL A 61 -5.73 10.37 10.37
N ASN A 62 -5.17 11.02 9.34
CA ASN A 62 -3.74 11.30 9.29
C ASN A 62 -3.32 12.40 10.29
N ASP A 63 -4.16 13.41 10.53
CA ASP A 63 -3.95 14.41 11.59
C ASP A 63 -4.02 13.75 12.98
N ALA A 64 -4.85 12.71 13.18
CA ALA A 64 -4.88 11.94 14.42
C ALA A 64 -3.61 11.12 14.62
N LEU A 65 -3.11 10.49 13.56
CA LEU A 65 -1.84 9.77 13.60
C LEU A 65 -0.65 10.72 13.85
N GLU A 66 -0.67 11.91 13.25
CA GLU A 66 0.37 12.93 13.48
C GLU A 66 0.45 13.34 14.96
N ARG A 67 -0.71 13.49 15.62
CA ARG A 67 -0.74 13.77 17.08
C ARG A 67 -0.07 12.67 17.88
N LEU A 68 -0.23 11.39 17.50
CA LEU A 68 0.50 10.28 18.13
C LEU A 68 2.00 10.40 17.87
N VAL A 69 2.42 10.71 16.64
CA VAL A 69 3.86 10.90 16.30
C VAL A 69 4.47 12.01 17.16
N VAL A 70 3.83 13.17 17.26
CA VAL A 70 4.30 14.30 18.08
C VAL A 70 4.33 13.93 19.57
N GLN A 71 3.31 13.23 20.06
CA GLN A 71 3.25 12.78 21.44
C GLN A 71 4.41 11.83 21.78
N TYR A 72 4.64 10.80 20.96
CA TYR A 72 5.69 9.81 21.20
C TYR A 72 7.09 10.42 21.04
N HIS A 73 7.28 11.34 20.10
CA HIS A 73 8.54 12.06 19.95
C HIS A 73 8.91 12.84 21.23
N ARG A 74 7.93 13.51 21.86
CA ARG A 74 8.14 14.29 23.09
C ARG A 74 8.43 13.46 24.34
N ARG A 75 8.09 12.17 24.36
CA ARG A 75 8.31 11.29 25.54
C ARG A 75 9.80 11.01 25.79
N GLY A 76 10.65 11.16 24.77
CA GLY A 76 12.11 10.98 24.89
C GLY A 76 12.52 9.51 24.99
N HIS A 77 12.22 8.85 26.13
CA HIS A 77 12.49 7.43 26.33
C HIS A 77 11.26 6.58 26.01
N LEU A 78 11.43 5.60 25.12
CA LEU A 78 10.41 4.64 24.73
C LEU A 78 10.92 3.23 25.05
N ASP A 79 10.05 2.39 25.60
CA ASP A 79 10.33 0.95 25.69
C ASP A 79 10.31 0.31 24.28
N LYS A 80 10.61 -1.00 24.22
CA LYS A 80 10.69 -1.73 22.96
C LYS A 80 9.39 -1.71 22.17
N ASP A 81 8.25 -1.91 22.83
CA ASP A 81 6.95 -2.01 22.16
C ASP A 81 6.48 -0.63 21.71
N GLN A 82 6.73 0.39 22.53
CA GLN A 82 6.52 1.79 22.19
C GLN A 82 7.40 2.26 21.03
N GLY A 83 8.67 1.84 20.99
CA GLY A 83 9.60 2.15 19.91
C GLY A 83 9.17 1.52 18.58
N ASP A 84 8.71 0.27 18.60
CA ASP A 84 8.18 -0.41 17.42
C ASP A 84 6.87 0.25 16.94
N ALA A 85 5.91 0.49 17.84
CA ALA A 85 4.68 1.20 17.49
C ALA A 85 4.97 2.61 16.92
N PHE A 86 5.89 3.36 17.53
CA PHE A 86 6.28 4.67 17.03
C PHE A 86 6.91 4.60 15.63
N SER A 87 7.71 3.57 15.37
CA SER A 87 8.24 3.29 14.03
C SER A 87 7.13 3.08 13.00
N TRP A 88 6.05 2.38 13.39
CA TRP A 88 4.86 2.25 12.55
C TRP A 88 4.12 3.57 12.38
N PHE A 89 3.97 4.39 13.42
CA PHE A 89 3.32 5.71 13.33
C PHE A 89 4.02 6.63 12.31
N LEU A 90 5.34 6.65 12.32
CA LEU A 90 6.12 7.38 11.31
C LEU A 90 5.84 6.86 9.90
N LYS A 91 5.90 5.53 9.69
CA LYS A 91 5.58 4.92 8.39
C LYS A 91 4.15 5.23 7.95
N GLY A 92 3.19 5.22 8.87
CA GLY A 92 1.80 5.53 8.59
C GLY A 92 1.59 6.95 8.08
N LEU A 93 2.30 7.94 8.63
CA LEU A 93 2.33 9.28 8.02
C LEU A 93 2.95 9.24 6.62
N GLY A 94 3.99 8.43 6.41
CA GLY A 94 4.52 8.17 5.07
C GLY A 94 3.48 7.60 4.10
N TYR A 95 2.67 6.63 4.55
CA TYR A 95 1.63 5.99 3.74
C TYR A 95 0.49 6.94 3.35
N SER A 96 0.32 8.06 4.06
CA SER A 96 -0.68 9.07 3.67
C SER A 96 -0.42 9.67 2.28
N GLY A 97 0.84 9.73 1.84
CA GLY A 97 1.23 10.45 0.63
C GLY A 97 1.04 11.97 0.70
N ASP A 98 0.71 12.53 1.86
CA ASP A 98 0.41 13.95 2.03
C ASP A 98 1.62 14.71 2.57
N PHE A 99 2.17 15.59 1.72
CA PHE A 99 3.36 16.36 2.04
C PHE A 99 3.18 17.38 3.17
N ARG A 100 1.96 17.63 3.67
CA ARG A 100 1.75 18.45 4.87
C ARG A 100 2.44 17.85 6.11
N TYR A 101 2.56 16.52 6.17
CA TYR A 101 3.21 15.82 7.29
C TYR A 101 4.74 15.75 7.16
N ARG A 102 5.31 16.27 6.06
CA ARG A 102 6.77 16.30 5.81
C ARG A 102 7.53 16.98 6.95
N ALA A 103 7.07 18.16 7.38
CA ALA A 103 7.76 18.95 8.40
C ALA A 103 7.88 18.16 9.71
N THR A 104 6.80 17.50 10.14
CA THR A 104 6.80 16.64 11.33
C THR A 104 7.81 15.51 11.22
N LEU A 105 7.88 14.83 10.07
CA LEU A 105 8.86 13.76 9.84
C LEU A 105 10.30 14.28 9.79
N GLU A 106 10.53 15.45 9.19
CA GLU A 106 11.84 16.11 9.16
C GLU A 106 12.31 16.52 10.56
N THR A 107 11.42 17.10 11.37
CA THR A 107 11.69 17.40 12.79
C THR A 107 12.10 16.14 13.54
N VAL A 108 11.32 15.05 13.45
CA VAL A 108 11.68 13.77 14.12
C VAL A 108 13.03 13.25 13.62
N ALA A 109 13.30 13.29 12.32
CA ALA A 109 14.56 12.83 11.74
C ALA A 109 15.77 13.70 12.14
N ALA A 110 15.57 14.98 12.43
CA ALA A 110 16.63 15.89 12.87
C ALA A 110 16.89 15.76 14.38
N GLU A 111 15.83 15.82 15.18
CA GLU A 111 15.91 16.08 16.62
C GLU A 111 15.96 14.83 17.48
N THR A 112 15.50 13.67 16.97
CA THR A 112 15.51 12.44 17.77
C THR A 112 16.93 12.04 18.18
N GLY A 113 17.11 11.64 19.44
CA GLY A 113 18.37 11.02 19.92
C GLY A 113 18.51 9.55 19.54
N ASN A 114 17.43 8.91 19.08
CA ASN A 114 17.40 7.47 18.77
C ASN A 114 17.69 7.22 17.27
N GLY A 115 18.77 6.49 16.97
CA GLY A 115 19.20 6.20 15.60
C GLY A 115 18.22 5.35 14.78
N GLU A 116 17.49 4.45 15.42
CA GLU A 116 16.45 3.64 14.77
C GLU A 116 15.26 4.51 14.38
N VAL A 117 14.73 5.30 15.32
CA VAL A 117 13.65 6.28 15.06
C VAL A 117 14.04 7.22 13.92
N ARG A 118 15.28 7.71 13.92
CA ARG A 118 15.82 8.57 12.85
C ARG A 118 15.73 7.88 11.48
N THR A 119 16.10 6.60 11.43
CA THR A 119 16.05 5.79 10.22
C THR A 119 14.61 5.61 9.74
N GLN A 120 13.68 5.33 10.65
CA GLN A 120 12.26 5.16 10.30
C GLN A 120 11.61 6.47 9.84
N ALA A 121 11.97 7.62 10.43
CA ALA A 121 11.49 8.93 9.97
C ALA A 121 12.00 9.26 8.55
N ARG A 122 13.26 8.95 8.24
CA ARG A 122 13.80 9.10 6.87
C ARG A 122 13.13 8.17 5.87
N LEU A 123 12.85 6.93 6.27
CA LEU A 123 12.07 6.00 5.45
C LEU A 123 10.66 6.55 5.20
N ALA A 124 9.99 7.08 6.22
CA ALA A 124 8.67 7.69 6.08
C ALA A 124 8.66 8.87 5.08
N LEU A 125 9.73 9.68 5.04
CA LEU A 125 9.88 10.74 4.04
C LEU A 125 9.97 10.20 2.60
N GLN A 126 10.62 9.04 2.40
CA GLN A 126 10.64 8.38 1.09
C GLN A 126 9.27 7.78 0.75
N LEU A 127 8.60 7.20 1.75
CA LEU A 127 7.25 6.65 1.60
C LEU A 127 6.24 7.73 1.21
N LEU A 128 6.33 8.96 1.74
CA LEU A 128 5.45 10.07 1.32
C LEU A 128 5.44 10.25 -0.21
N ALA A 129 6.62 10.28 -0.83
CA ALA A 129 6.71 10.45 -2.27
C ALA A 129 6.19 9.23 -3.05
N ALA A 130 6.47 8.02 -2.57
CA ALA A 130 5.94 6.80 -3.18
C ALA A 130 4.40 6.75 -3.09
N TYR A 131 3.85 6.99 -1.90
CA TYR A 131 2.42 6.87 -1.63
C TYR A 131 1.58 8.00 -2.21
N ALA A 132 2.17 9.17 -2.45
CA ALA A 132 1.52 10.20 -3.27
C ALA A 132 1.17 9.68 -4.67
N ASN A 133 1.98 8.76 -5.21
CA ASN A 133 1.73 8.10 -6.50
C ASN A 133 0.93 6.80 -6.36
N TRP A 134 1.09 6.07 -5.25
CA TRP A 134 0.45 4.76 -5.08
C TRP A 134 -1.00 4.85 -4.60
N ASN A 135 -1.34 5.81 -3.74
CA ASN A 135 -2.71 5.93 -3.21
C ASN A 135 -3.77 6.09 -4.32
N PRO A 136 -3.55 6.90 -5.38
CA PRO A 136 -4.47 6.97 -6.52
C PRO A 136 -4.64 5.64 -7.28
N ILE A 137 -3.62 4.77 -7.28
CA ILE A 137 -3.69 3.44 -7.91
C ILE A 137 -4.51 2.50 -7.01
N ILE A 138 -4.19 2.48 -5.71
CA ILE A 138 -4.81 1.58 -4.74
C ILE A 138 -6.32 1.84 -4.66
N ASP A 139 -6.76 3.09 -4.52
CA ASP A 139 -8.20 3.44 -4.38
C ASP A 139 -8.89 3.79 -5.71
N ASP A 140 -8.31 3.44 -6.86
CA ASP A 140 -8.95 3.69 -8.16
C ASP A 140 -10.27 2.91 -8.29
N ARG A 141 -11.40 3.63 -8.25
CA ARG A 141 -12.75 3.03 -8.26
C ARG A 141 -13.31 2.72 -9.64
N ARG A 142 -12.61 3.09 -10.72
CA ARG A 142 -13.12 2.94 -12.09
C ARG A 142 -13.37 1.49 -12.50
N HIS A 143 -12.65 0.55 -11.89
CA HIS A 143 -12.70 -0.88 -12.22
C HIS A 143 -13.08 -1.74 -11.01
N TRP A 144 -13.71 -1.14 -10.00
CA TRP A 144 -14.20 -1.90 -8.86
C TRP A 144 -15.25 -2.91 -9.30
N ASN A 145 -15.21 -4.07 -8.67
CA ASN A 145 -16.29 -5.03 -8.71
C ASN A 145 -17.16 -4.83 -7.47
N ASP A 146 -18.41 -4.45 -7.68
CA ASP A 146 -19.39 -4.18 -6.61
C ASP A 146 -19.72 -5.43 -5.78
N ASP A 147 -19.47 -6.63 -6.30
CA ASP A 147 -19.62 -7.89 -5.56
C ASP A 147 -18.44 -8.16 -4.60
N GLN A 148 -17.41 -7.32 -4.62
CA GLN A 148 -16.20 -7.46 -3.83
C GLN A 148 -16.08 -6.36 -2.80
N SER A 149 -15.47 -6.67 -1.65
CA SER A 149 -15.18 -5.64 -0.66
C SER A 149 -14.10 -4.68 -1.16
N ASP A 150 -14.09 -3.46 -0.64
CA ASP A 150 -13.08 -2.43 -0.93
C ASP A 150 -11.66 -2.99 -0.79
N ARG A 151 -11.39 -3.77 0.26
CA ARG A 151 -10.09 -4.41 0.47
C ARG A 151 -9.70 -5.34 -0.68
N ILE A 152 -10.64 -6.14 -1.20
CA ILE A 152 -10.38 -7.04 -2.31
C ILE A 152 -10.19 -6.25 -3.61
N ASN A 153 -10.98 -5.20 -3.84
CA ASN A 153 -10.79 -4.30 -4.98
C ASN A 153 -9.43 -3.58 -4.95
N ARG A 154 -9.00 -3.08 -3.79
CA ARG A 154 -7.66 -2.47 -3.60
C ARG A 154 -6.53 -3.46 -3.91
N PHE A 155 -6.63 -4.71 -3.47
CA PHE A 155 -5.67 -5.75 -3.85
C PHE A 155 -5.68 -6.04 -5.34
N ALA A 156 -6.85 -6.09 -5.98
CA ALA A 156 -6.93 -6.26 -7.43
C ALA A 156 -6.25 -5.10 -8.19
N ASN A 157 -6.47 -3.85 -7.76
CA ASN A 157 -5.80 -2.68 -8.34
C ASN A 157 -4.27 -2.77 -8.21
N MET A 158 -3.76 -3.13 -7.02
CA MET A 158 -2.33 -3.30 -6.80
C MET A 158 -1.73 -4.42 -7.67
N VAL A 159 -2.44 -5.56 -7.78
CA VAL A 159 -2.04 -6.68 -8.65
C VAL A 159 -2.00 -6.26 -10.11
N ALA A 160 -2.96 -5.46 -10.58
CA ALA A 160 -3.05 -5.01 -11.97
C ALA A 160 -2.11 -3.84 -12.31
N SER A 161 -1.57 -3.13 -11.32
CA SER A 161 -0.72 -1.95 -11.55
C SER A 161 0.63 -2.28 -12.20
N ASP A 162 1.26 -1.33 -12.87
CA ASP A 162 2.65 -1.49 -13.37
C ASP A 162 3.72 -1.32 -12.26
N VAL A 163 3.29 -1.13 -11.01
CA VAL A 163 4.18 -0.89 -9.86
C VAL A 163 4.48 -2.20 -9.16
N TRP A 164 5.68 -2.75 -9.37
CA TRP A 164 6.07 -4.04 -8.78
C TRP A 164 6.02 -4.06 -7.25
N ASP A 165 6.34 -2.95 -6.58
CA ASP A 165 6.25 -2.88 -5.12
C ASP A 165 4.80 -3.01 -4.61
N LEU A 166 3.81 -2.50 -5.36
CA LEU A 166 2.39 -2.70 -5.06
C LEU A 166 1.97 -4.14 -5.30
N LYS A 167 2.41 -4.76 -6.40
CA LYS A 167 2.19 -6.20 -6.64
C LYS A 167 2.77 -7.06 -5.52
N ALA A 168 3.99 -6.75 -5.07
CA ALA A 168 4.64 -7.43 -3.96
C ALA A 168 3.85 -7.28 -2.65
N LEU A 169 3.42 -6.05 -2.34
CA LEU A 169 2.61 -5.77 -1.16
C LEU A 169 1.28 -6.54 -1.18
N ALA A 170 0.59 -6.56 -2.33
CA ALA A 170 -0.64 -7.32 -2.50
C ALA A 170 -0.41 -8.83 -2.33
N GLY A 171 0.60 -9.39 -2.98
CA GLY A 171 0.95 -10.82 -2.84
C GLY A 171 1.28 -11.22 -1.41
N MET A 172 2.07 -10.40 -0.71
CA MET A 172 2.38 -10.58 0.70
C MET A 172 1.11 -10.58 1.57
N ARG A 173 0.21 -9.62 1.38
CA ARG A 173 -1.05 -9.54 2.14
C ARG A 173 -2.01 -10.69 1.83
N ILE A 174 -2.10 -11.11 0.57
CA ILE A 174 -2.89 -12.29 0.17
C ILE A 174 -2.40 -13.55 0.90
N TYR A 175 -1.08 -13.71 1.02
CA TYR A 175 -0.46 -14.82 1.75
C TYR A 175 -0.67 -14.71 3.27
N GLU A 176 -0.21 -13.61 3.88
CA GLU A 176 -0.21 -13.42 5.35
C GLU A 176 -1.63 -13.44 5.92
N ASP A 177 -2.57 -12.75 5.24
CA ASP A 177 -3.95 -12.64 5.70
C ASP A 177 -4.82 -13.82 5.22
N ARG A 178 -4.20 -14.84 4.61
CA ARG A 178 -4.83 -16.07 4.10
C ARG A 178 -6.06 -15.81 3.24
N ILE A 179 -5.96 -14.85 2.32
CA ILE A 179 -7.06 -14.51 1.43
C ILE A 179 -7.32 -15.67 0.47
N ARG A 180 -8.58 -16.11 0.38
CA ARG A 180 -9.05 -17.22 -0.49
C ARG A 180 -10.13 -16.79 -1.49
N ASN A 181 -10.32 -15.48 -1.64
CA ASN A 181 -11.29 -14.93 -2.57
C ASN A 181 -10.95 -15.37 -4.01
N ALA A 182 -11.84 -16.13 -4.64
CA ALA A 182 -11.58 -16.76 -5.94
C ALA A 182 -11.35 -15.72 -7.05
N TRP A 183 -12.13 -14.64 -7.06
CA TRP A 183 -12.03 -13.57 -8.06
C TRP A 183 -10.68 -12.85 -8.03
N LEU A 184 -10.16 -12.57 -6.84
CA LEU A 184 -8.84 -11.95 -6.67
C LEU A 184 -7.72 -12.94 -7.06
N LEU A 185 -7.82 -14.19 -6.62
CA LEU A 185 -6.82 -15.21 -6.95
C LEU A 185 -6.78 -15.52 -8.46
N ASP A 186 -7.91 -15.42 -9.15
CA ASP A 186 -7.97 -15.52 -10.61
C ASP A 186 -7.21 -14.38 -11.30
N ARG A 187 -7.34 -13.14 -10.82
CA ARG A 187 -6.54 -12.01 -11.30
C ARG A 187 -5.04 -12.18 -11.05
N VAL A 188 -4.67 -12.65 -9.86
CA VAL A 188 -3.27 -12.96 -9.54
C VAL A 188 -2.73 -14.03 -10.50
N ASN A 189 -3.53 -15.05 -10.79
CA ASN A 189 -3.16 -16.11 -11.73
C ASN A 189 -2.99 -15.59 -13.16
N GLU A 190 -3.91 -14.75 -13.64
CA GLU A 190 -3.82 -14.10 -14.95
C GLU A 190 -2.56 -13.25 -15.08
N GLU A 191 -2.28 -12.42 -14.07
CA GLU A 191 -1.10 -11.56 -13.99
C GLU A 191 0.20 -12.39 -14.07
N ILE A 192 0.30 -13.44 -13.25
CA ILE A 192 1.45 -14.36 -13.28
C ILE A 192 1.63 -15.01 -14.65
N ARG A 193 0.54 -15.49 -15.26
CA ARG A 193 0.57 -16.17 -16.56
C ARG A 193 1.03 -15.27 -17.69
N ALA A 194 0.71 -13.98 -17.62
CA ALA A 194 1.17 -12.99 -18.59
C ALA A 194 2.69 -12.74 -18.51
N HIS A 195 3.31 -12.96 -17.34
CA HIS A 195 4.67 -12.47 -17.06
C HIS A 195 5.73 -13.52 -16.72
N TYR A 196 5.39 -14.80 -16.49
CA TYR A 196 6.40 -15.80 -16.07
C TYR A 196 7.53 -16.04 -17.07
N ARG A 197 7.33 -15.72 -18.36
CA ARG A 197 8.39 -15.78 -19.39
C ARG A 197 9.20 -14.49 -19.51
N ASN A 198 8.96 -13.51 -18.66
CA ASN A 198 9.78 -12.30 -18.62
C ASN A 198 11.11 -12.60 -17.92
N SER A 199 12.21 -12.20 -18.55
CA SER A 199 13.58 -12.40 -18.04
C SER A 199 14.09 -11.23 -17.18
N ASN A 200 13.23 -10.27 -16.82
CA ASN A 200 13.61 -9.14 -15.98
C ASN A 200 14.15 -9.67 -14.64
N SER A 201 15.38 -9.27 -14.31
CA SER A 201 16.12 -9.70 -13.12
C SER A 201 16.13 -8.64 -12.01
N GLU A 202 15.37 -7.55 -12.15
CA GLU A 202 15.24 -6.55 -11.11
C GLU A 202 14.65 -7.15 -9.84
N ARG A 203 15.17 -6.69 -8.70
CA ARG A 203 14.82 -7.25 -7.40
C ARG A 203 13.34 -7.04 -7.07
N SER A 204 12.80 -5.87 -7.39
CA SER A 204 11.40 -5.50 -7.19
C SER A 204 10.48 -6.35 -8.07
N PHE A 205 10.81 -6.51 -9.37
CA PHE A 205 10.12 -7.44 -10.27
C PHE A 205 10.08 -8.86 -9.66
N THR A 206 11.24 -9.41 -9.32
CA THR A 206 11.34 -10.76 -8.79
C THR A 206 10.56 -10.92 -7.48
N SER A 207 10.68 -9.94 -6.57
CA SER A 207 9.96 -9.92 -5.30
C SER A 207 8.44 -9.89 -5.49
N ALA A 208 7.95 -9.08 -6.44
CA ALA A 208 6.54 -8.99 -6.76
C ALA A 208 5.96 -10.34 -7.15
N TYR A 209 6.58 -10.97 -8.14
CA TYR A 209 6.07 -12.21 -8.69
C TYR A 209 6.29 -13.42 -7.78
N SER A 210 7.37 -13.44 -6.99
CA SER A 210 7.54 -14.46 -5.94
C SER A 210 6.43 -14.36 -4.88
N TRP A 211 6.07 -13.15 -4.41
CA TRP A 211 4.99 -12.98 -3.44
C TRP A 211 3.61 -13.32 -4.01
N LEU A 212 3.31 -12.87 -5.23
CA LEU A 212 2.06 -13.23 -5.91
C LEU A 212 1.95 -14.75 -6.08
N THR A 213 3.03 -15.41 -6.52
CA THR A 213 3.07 -16.87 -6.69
C THR A 213 2.88 -17.59 -5.35
N ARG A 214 3.53 -17.11 -4.28
CA ARG A 214 3.36 -17.68 -2.94
C ARG A 214 1.93 -17.55 -2.45
N GLY A 215 1.31 -16.38 -2.60
CA GLY A 215 -0.10 -16.15 -2.23
C GLY A 215 -1.05 -17.09 -2.99
N LEU A 216 -0.81 -17.27 -4.29
CA LEU A 216 -1.59 -18.17 -5.14
C LEU A 216 -1.40 -19.65 -4.73
N ALA A 217 -0.16 -20.09 -4.52
CA ALA A 217 0.16 -21.46 -4.12
C ALA A 217 -0.41 -21.82 -2.75
N ALA A 218 -0.26 -20.91 -1.78
CA ALA A 218 -0.79 -21.06 -0.43
C ALA A 218 -2.33 -21.14 -0.39
N SER A 219 -3.04 -20.76 -1.47
CA SER A 219 -4.49 -20.94 -1.54
C SER A 219 -4.92 -22.40 -1.46
N GLY A 220 -4.04 -23.33 -1.85
CA GLY A 220 -4.33 -24.77 -1.91
C GLY A 220 -5.37 -25.14 -2.98
N ASN A 221 -5.76 -24.22 -3.86
CA ASN A 221 -6.76 -24.48 -4.88
C ASN A 221 -6.12 -25.18 -6.10
N PRO A 222 -6.52 -26.43 -6.43
CA PRO A 222 -5.92 -27.21 -7.51
C PRO A 222 -5.97 -26.53 -8.88
N LYS A 223 -6.91 -25.60 -9.10
CA LYS A 223 -7.02 -24.81 -10.33
C LYS A 223 -5.70 -24.10 -10.69
N TYR A 224 -4.93 -23.67 -9.70
CA TYR A 224 -3.74 -22.85 -9.90
C TYR A 224 -2.43 -23.66 -9.99
N GLU A 225 -2.47 -24.96 -9.69
CA GLU A 225 -1.29 -25.83 -9.68
C GLU A 225 -0.57 -25.81 -11.03
N SER A 226 -1.32 -25.92 -12.13
CA SER A 226 -0.77 -25.92 -13.49
C SER A 226 0.04 -24.65 -13.79
N THR A 227 -0.40 -23.49 -13.29
CA THR A 227 0.33 -22.22 -13.42
C THR A 227 1.63 -22.27 -12.62
N ILE A 228 1.60 -22.74 -11.38
CA ILE A 228 2.79 -22.77 -10.51
C ILE A 228 3.84 -23.73 -11.09
N ARG A 229 3.41 -24.89 -11.60
CA ARG A 229 4.28 -25.84 -12.32
C ARG A 229 4.86 -25.23 -13.59
N ALA A 230 4.08 -24.45 -14.34
CA ALA A 230 4.58 -23.77 -15.53
C ALA A 230 5.69 -22.76 -15.20
N ILE A 231 5.57 -22.01 -14.11
CA ILE A 231 6.62 -21.08 -13.64
C ILE A 231 7.87 -21.88 -13.24
N ALA A 232 7.70 -22.93 -12.43
CA ALA A 232 8.79 -23.76 -11.94
C ALA A 232 9.62 -24.37 -13.09
N ALA A 233 8.97 -24.77 -14.18
CA ALA A 233 9.61 -25.39 -15.33
C ALA A 233 10.14 -24.39 -16.36
N ASN A 234 9.44 -23.26 -16.58
CA ASN A 234 9.63 -22.42 -17.76
C ASN A 234 9.85 -20.93 -17.45
N SER A 235 10.03 -20.55 -16.17
CA SER A 235 10.36 -19.16 -15.84
C SER A 235 11.70 -18.75 -16.45
N HIS A 236 11.73 -17.62 -17.15
CA HIS A 236 12.97 -17.03 -17.64
C HIS A 236 13.72 -16.23 -16.55
N ASN A 237 13.10 -16.05 -15.39
CA ASN A 237 13.75 -15.56 -14.18
C ASN A 237 14.04 -16.76 -13.26
N GLU A 238 15.33 -17.09 -13.09
CA GLU A 238 15.78 -18.28 -12.35
C GLU A 238 15.32 -18.28 -10.89
N ARG A 239 15.34 -17.11 -10.25
CA ARG A 239 14.94 -16.98 -8.85
C ARG A 239 13.45 -17.20 -8.67
N TRP A 240 12.62 -16.60 -9.53
CA TRP A 240 11.18 -16.82 -9.51
C TRP A 240 10.82 -18.29 -9.81
N GLY A 241 11.49 -18.92 -10.77
CA GLY A 241 11.33 -20.36 -11.04
C GLY A 241 11.70 -21.22 -9.83
N SER A 242 12.80 -20.88 -9.14
CA SER A 242 13.25 -21.58 -7.93
C SER A 242 12.28 -21.40 -6.75
N ASP A 243 11.74 -20.19 -6.58
CA ASP A 243 10.70 -19.92 -5.59
C ASP A 243 9.44 -20.74 -5.87
N ALA A 244 9.00 -20.82 -7.14
CA ALA A 244 7.84 -21.65 -7.53
C ALA A 244 8.05 -23.14 -7.24
N LYS A 245 9.25 -23.69 -7.51
CA LYS A 245 9.60 -25.08 -7.13
C LYS A 245 9.46 -25.30 -5.62
N ARG A 246 10.01 -24.38 -4.82
CA ARG A 246 9.87 -24.45 -3.36
C ARG A 246 8.42 -24.43 -2.92
N TYR A 247 7.58 -23.59 -3.54
CA TYR A 247 6.16 -23.47 -3.17
C TYR A 247 5.33 -24.70 -3.54
N LEU A 248 5.65 -25.41 -4.63
CA LEU A 248 5.00 -26.70 -4.94
C LEU A 248 5.23 -27.72 -3.82
N TRP A 249 6.45 -27.78 -3.31
CA TRP A 249 6.81 -28.63 -2.17
C TRP A 249 6.17 -28.13 -0.86
N GLU A 250 6.29 -26.83 -0.55
CA GLU A 250 5.80 -26.22 0.70
C GLU A 250 4.29 -26.40 0.89
N PHE A 251 3.51 -26.38 -0.21
CA PHE A 251 2.05 -26.45 -0.16
C PHE A 251 1.46 -27.78 -0.65
N GLY A 252 2.30 -28.82 -0.79
CA GLY A 252 1.83 -30.19 -1.01
C GLY A 252 1.28 -30.48 -2.40
N TYR A 253 1.74 -29.77 -3.43
CA TYR A 253 1.42 -30.10 -4.82
C TYR A 253 2.30 -31.23 -5.37
N ASP A 254 3.50 -31.44 -4.81
CA ASP A 254 4.37 -32.56 -5.17
C ASP A 254 4.14 -33.74 -4.21
N HIS A 255 3.35 -34.71 -4.65
CA HIS A 255 3.22 -36.07 -4.09
C HIS A 255 3.70 -37.09 -5.11
#